data_AF-A0A8B9RUV9-F1
#
_entry.id   AF-A0A8B9RUV9-F1
#
_cell.length_a   1.000
_cell.length_b   1.000
_cell.length_c   1.000
_cell.angle_alpha   90.00
_cell.angle_beta   90.00
_cell.angle_gamma   90.00
#
_symmetry.space_group_name_H-M   'P 1'
#
loop_
_entity.id
_entity.type
_entity.pdbx_description
1 polymer ?
#
loop_
_entity_poly.entity_id
_entity_poly.type
_entity_poly.pdbx_seq_one_letter_code
_entity_poly.pdbx_strand_id
1 'polypeptide(L)'
;MSSLGGVLSPTAALGGGLVPLRYVDDAGRPTARYPLNPNGSGGAAAALCSPCGRHLAVMPHPERGVRAWQWPCWPPAWGSPAGRDGGREGPWLRMFQNACEWCLRWPHGEV
;
A
#
# COMPACT_ATOMS: atom_id res chain seq x y z
N MET A 1 -33.11 10.91 -6.15
CA MET A 1 -33.31 9.50 -6.56
C MET A 1 -32.05 8.74 -6.17
N SER A 2 -32.16 7.91 -5.14
CA SER A 2 -31.09 7.22 -4.45
C SER A 2 -30.40 6.19 -5.34
N SER A 3 -29.07 6.19 -5.33
CA SER A 3 -28.25 5.03 -5.68
C SER A 3 -27.42 4.69 -4.44
N LEU A 4 -28.01 3.88 -3.56
CA LEU A 4 -27.28 3.25 -2.46
C LEU A 4 -26.78 1.89 -2.98
N GLY A 5 -25.47 1.64 -2.85
CA GLY A 5 -24.94 0.28 -2.78
C GLY A 5 -24.34 -0.35 -4.04
N GLY A 6 -23.81 0.44 -4.99
CA GLY A 6 -23.04 -0.13 -6.11
C GLY A 6 -21.65 -0.58 -5.65
N VAL A 7 -21.36 -1.89 -5.73
CA VAL A 7 -19.98 -2.40 -5.69
C VAL A 7 -19.20 -1.67 -6.81
N LEU A 8 -18.18 -0.90 -6.42
CA LEU A 8 -17.31 -0.23 -7.38
C LEU A 8 -16.72 -1.26 -8.33
N SER A 9 -17.07 -1.19 -9.61
CA SER A 9 -16.44 -2.04 -10.62
C SER A 9 -14.93 -1.73 -10.68
N PRO A 10 -14.07 -2.74 -10.96
CA PRO A 10 -12.62 -2.53 -11.01
C PRO A 10 -12.19 -1.36 -11.90
N THR A 11 -12.87 -1.17 -13.04
CA THR A 11 -12.63 -0.05 -13.96
C THR A 11 -12.97 1.32 -13.34
N ALA A 12 -14.04 1.41 -12.55
CA ALA A 12 -14.44 2.65 -11.89
C ALA A 12 -13.45 3.04 -10.78
N ALA A 13 -12.93 2.06 -10.03
CA ALA A 13 -11.89 2.31 -9.03
C ALA A 13 -10.59 2.83 -9.66
N LEU A 14 -10.18 2.25 -10.79
CA LEU A 14 -9.00 2.69 -11.53
C LEU A 14 -9.16 4.10 -12.10
N GLY A 15 -10.31 4.40 -12.72
CA GLY A 15 -10.59 5.72 -13.29
C GLY A 15 -10.79 6.81 -12.23
N GLY A 16 -11.28 6.45 -11.04
CA GLY A 16 -11.49 7.37 -9.92
C GLY A 16 -10.25 7.64 -9.07
N GLY A 17 -9.07 7.12 -9.42
CA GLY A 17 -7.85 7.29 -8.62
C GLY A 17 -7.88 6.57 -7.26
N LEU A 18 -8.76 5.57 -7.10
CA LEU A 18 -8.98 4.88 -5.83
C LEU A 18 -8.04 3.67 -5.63
N VAL A 19 -7.04 3.50 -6.50
CA VAL A 19 -6.07 2.39 -6.48
C VAL A 19 -4.67 2.96 -6.17
N PRO A 20 -4.32 3.17 -4.90
CA PRO A 20 -3.04 3.78 -4.51
C PRO A 20 -1.83 2.84 -4.62
N LEU A 21 -2.05 1.52 -4.69
CA LEU A 21 -0.97 0.53 -4.83
C LEU A 21 -1.27 -0.42 -5.98
N ARG A 22 -0.24 -0.69 -6.79
CA ARG A 22 -0.29 -1.63 -7.90
C ARG A 22 0.89 -2.59 -7.91
N TYR A 23 0.65 -3.82 -8.35
CA TYR A 23 1.71 -4.75 -8.74
C TYR A 23 2.35 -4.29 -10.05
N VAL A 24 3.69 -4.32 -10.13
CA VAL A 24 4.44 -3.82 -11.28
C VAL A 24 5.48 -4.81 -11.76
N ASP A 25 5.89 -4.67 -13.02
CA ASP A 25 7.08 -5.35 -13.57
C ASP A 25 8.38 -4.65 -13.12
N ASP A 26 9.52 -5.22 -13.51
CA ASP A 26 10.85 -4.69 -13.16
C ASP A 26 11.10 -3.28 -13.74
N ALA A 27 10.31 -2.85 -14.73
CA ALA A 27 10.33 -1.50 -15.29
C ALA A 27 9.34 -0.55 -14.59
N GLY A 28 8.66 -1.00 -13.54
CA GLY A 28 7.70 -0.21 -12.77
C GLY A 28 6.33 -0.05 -13.42
N ARG A 29 6.01 -0.83 -14.46
CA ARG A 29 4.72 -0.74 -15.18
C ARG A 29 3.71 -1.70 -14.56
N PRO A 30 2.43 -1.30 -14.35
CA PRO A 30 1.40 -2.20 -13.87
C PRO A 30 1.29 -3.47 -14.71
N THR A 31 1.21 -4.63 -14.05
CA THR A 31 1.21 -5.92 -14.75
C THR A 31 0.14 -6.89 -14.26
N ALA A 32 -0.37 -7.71 -15.17
CA ALA A 32 -1.25 -8.84 -14.86
C ALA A 32 -0.50 -10.18 -14.86
N ARG A 33 0.81 -10.16 -15.13
CA ARG A 33 1.62 -11.37 -15.32
C ARG A 33 1.98 -12.02 -13.98
N TYR A 34 1.65 -13.29 -13.81
CA TYR A 34 2.15 -14.11 -12.70
C TYR A 34 3.66 -14.41 -12.87
N PRO A 35 4.49 -14.38 -11.81
CA PRO A 35 4.15 -14.16 -10.39
C PRO A 35 4.17 -12.69 -9.94
N LEU A 36 4.52 -11.73 -10.81
CA LEU A 36 4.65 -10.31 -10.46
C LEU A 36 3.33 -9.72 -9.95
N ASN A 37 2.21 -10.13 -10.53
CA ASN A 37 0.88 -10.01 -9.96
C ASN A 37 0.45 -11.40 -9.46
N PRO A 38 0.47 -11.66 -8.14
CA PRO A 38 0.33 -13.00 -7.60
C PRO A 38 -1.11 -13.53 -7.59
N ASN A 39 -2.11 -12.65 -7.70
CA ASN A 39 -3.53 -13.00 -7.59
C ASN A 39 -4.34 -12.67 -8.85
N GLY A 40 -3.71 -12.10 -9.88
CA GLY A 40 -4.36 -11.76 -11.15
C GLY A 40 -5.32 -10.56 -11.06
N SER A 41 -5.21 -9.73 -10.01
CA SER A 41 -6.07 -8.56 -9.84
C SER A 41 -6.09 -7.64 -11.07
N GLY A 42 -7.29 -7.27 -11.51
CA GLY A 42 -7.50 -6.35 -12.64
C GLY A 42 -6.85 -4.99 -12.41
N GLY A 43 -6.26 -4.42 -13.47
CA GLY A 43 -5.48 -3.16 -13.39
C GLY A 43 -4.28 -3.23 -12.45
N ALA A 44 -3.83 -4.45 -12.11
CA ALA A 44 -2.80 -4.74 -11.14
C ALA A 44 -3.07 -4.18 -9.73
N ALA A 45 -4.34 -3.97 -9.36
CA ALA A 45 -4.70 -3.36 -8.08
C ALA A 45 -4.24 -4.22 -6.89
N ALA A 46 -3.46 -3.61 -5.99
CA ALA A 46 -2.99 -4.24 -4.74
C ALA A 46 -3.64 -3.62 -3.49
N ALA A 47 -4.19 -2.41 -3.61
CA ALA A 47 -4.95 -1.74 -2.57
C ALA A 47 -6.08 -0.87 -3.14
N LEU A 48 -7.08 -0.60 -2.30
CA LEU A 48 -8.17 0.33 -2.56
C LEU A 48 -8.27 1.37 -1.44
N CYS A 49 -8.54 2.61 -1.81
CA CYS A 49 -8.77 3.70 -0.89
C CYS A 49 -10.21 4.22 -0.99
N SER A 50 -10.82 4.62 0.12
CA SER A 50 -12.09 5.35 0.08
C SER A 50 -11.91 6.71 -0.60
N PRO A 51 -12.95 7.28 -1.22
CA PRO A 51 -12.85 8.58 -1.88
C PRO A 51 -12.39 9.73 -0.96
N CYS A 52 -12.64 9.61 0.35
CA CYS A 52 -12.20 10.58 1.36
C CYS A 52 -10.81 10.28 1.96
N GLY A 53 -10.11 9.24 1.49
CA GLY A 53 -8.76 8.91 1.93
C GLY A 53 -8.65 8.20 3.30
N ARG A 54 -9.76 8.05 4.04
CA ARG A 54 -9.74 7.59 5.44
C ARG A 54 -9.69 6.07 5.61
N HIS A 55 -10.05 5.31 4.59
CA HIS A 55 -10.03 3.85 4.65
C HIS A 55 -9.15 3.31 3.52
N LEU A 56 -8.11 2.56 3.89
CA LEU A 56 -7.22 1.88 2.97
C LEU A 56 -7.32 0.37 3.21
N ALA A 57 -7.77 -0.38 2.20
CA ALA A 57 -7.77 -1.83 2.21
C ALA A 57 -6.63 -2.31 1.30
N VAL A 58 -5.76 -3.18 1.82
CA VAL A 58 -4.52 -3.61 1.13
C VAL A 58 -4.37 -5.13 1.25
N MET A 59 -3.98 -5.77 0.15
CA MET A 59 -3.68 -7.21 0.12
C MET A 59 -2.24 -7.55 0.54
N PRO A 60 -1.21 -6.79 0.13
CA PRO A 60 0.11 -6.87 0.75
C PRO A 60 0.04 -6.72 2.28
N HIS A 61 1.03 -7.28 2.96
CA HIS A 61 1.17 -7.23 4.43
C HIS A 61 2.24 -6.19 4.85
N PRO A 62 1.95 -4.87 4.82
CA PRO A 62 2.93 -3.84 5.16
C PRO A 62 3.43 -3.95 6.61
N GLU A 63 2.64 -4.53 7.51
CA GLU A 63 3.00 -4.79 8.90
C GLU A 63 4.15 -5.80 9.04
N ARG A 64 4.32 -6.68 8.05
CA ARG A 64 5.41 -7.64 7.96
C ARG A 64 6.65 -7.08 7.26
N GLY A 65 6.65 -5.81 6.88
CA GLY A 65 7.74 -5.17 6.14
C GLY A 65 8.25 -3.87 6.76
N VAL A 66 8.00 -3.63 8.05
CA VAL A 66 8.39 -2.40 8.76
C VAL A 66 9.87 -2.36 9.16
N ARG A 67 10.55 -3.51 9.24
CA ARG A 67 11.99 -3.61 9.54
C ARG A 67 12.73 -4.32 8.42
N ALA A 68 13.99 -3.94 8.20
CA ALA A 68 14.84 -4.48 7.15
C ALA A 68 15.05 -6.00 7.26
N TRP A 69 15.18 -6.54 8.47
CA TRP A 69 15.37 -7.98 8.68
C TRP A 69 14.14 -8.83 8.29
N GLN A 70 12.96 -8.21 8.15
CA GLN A 70 11.75 -8.91 7.74
C GLN A 70 11.68 -9.11 6.22
N TRP A 71 12.55 -8.44 5.45
CA TRP A 71 12.54 -8.48 3.99
C TRP A 71 13.39 -9.64 3.49
N PRO A 72 12.86 -10.49 2.59
CA PRO A 72 13.61 -11.61 2.01
C PRO A 72 14.74 -11.13 1.08
N CYS A 73 14.59 -9.93 0.51
CA CYS A 73 15.59 -9.28 -0.32
C CYS A 73 15.71 -7.82 0.11
N TRP A 74 16.93 -7.39 0.42
CA TRP A 74 17.24 -6.02 0.81
C TRP A 74 18.18 -5.40 -0.23
N PRO A 75 17.85 -4.25 -0.84
CA PRO A 75 18.71 -3.63 -1.83
C PRO A 75 20.09 -3.29 -1.24
N PRO A 76 21.21 -3.75 -1.84
CA PRO A 76 22.55 -3.45 -1.31
C PRO A 76 22.83 -1.94 -1.21
N ALA A 77 22.26 -1.16 -2.14
CA ALA A 77 22.36 0.30 -2.16
C ALA A 77 21.74 0.98 -0.91
N TRP A 78 20.88 0.27 -0.15
CA TRP A 78 20.28 0.80 1.08
C TRP A 78 21.15 0.54 2.33
N GLY A 79 22.34 -0.03 2.14
CA GLY A 79 23.28 -0.37 3.20
C GLY A 79 22.92 -1.66 3.94
N SER A 80 23.64 -1.97 5.03
CA SER A 80 23.40 -3.20 5.81
C SER A 80 21.98 -3.21 6.42
N PRO A 81 21.22 -4.32 6.27
CA PRO A 81 19.94 -4.50 6.96
C PRO A 81 20.12 -4.68 8.48
N ALA A 82 21.27 -5.22 8.91
CA ALA A 82 21.72 -5.29 10.29
C ALA A 82 22.52 -4.03 10.64
N GLY A 83 21.82 -2.98 11.10
CA GLY A 83 22.44 -1.85 11.77
C GLY A 83 22.88 -2.22 13.19
N ARG A 84 23.85 -1.49 13.75
CA ARG A 84 24.40 -1.75 15.11
C ARG A 84 23.37 -1.61 16.24
N ASP A 85 22.21 -1.00 15.94
CA ASP A 85 21.19 -0.61 16.93
C ASP A 85 19.78 -1.18 16.65
N GLY A 86 19.66 -2.35 16.01
CA GLY A 86 18.35 -3.03 15.82
C GLY A 86 17.78 -3.02 14.40
N GLY A 87 18.61 -2.72 13.39
CA GLY A 87 18.25 -2.84 11.97
C GLY A 87 17.57 -1.60 11.38
N ARG A 88 17.67 -1.45 10.05
CA ARG A 88 17.04 -0.33 9.33
C ARG A 88 15.53 -0.49 9.26
N GLU A 89 14.83 0.63 9.07
CA GLU A 89 13.38 0.66 8.86
C GLU A 89 13.05 0.40 7.38
N GLY A 90 12.02 -0.40 7.15
CA GLY A 90 11.47 -0.59 5.81
C GLY A 90 10.55 0.58 5.43
N PRO A 91 10.37 0.84 4.12
CA PRO A 91 9.53 1.94 3.64
C PRO A 91 8.07 1.85 4.14
N TRP A 92 7.58 0.64 4.42
CA TRP A 92 6.23 0.41 4.93
C TRP A 92 5.96 1.05 6.30
N LEU A 93 7.00 1.29 7.12
CA LEU A 93 6.81 1.95 8.42
C LEU A 93 6.19 3.35 8.26
N ARG A 94 6.47 4.03 7.16
CA ARG A 94 5.93 5.37 6.87
C ARG A 94 4.39 5.37 6.85
N MET A 95 3.76 4.29 6.38
CA MET A 95 2.30 4.17 6.35
C MET A 95 1.70 4.28 7.77
N PHE A 96 2.30 3.61 8.74
CA PHE A 96 1.87 3.64 10.14
C PHE A 96 2.20 4.96 10.82
N GLN A 97 3.35 5.56 10.51
CA GLN A 97 3.71 6.90 10.99
C GLN A 97 2.71 7.96 10.52
N ASN A 98 2.29 7.91 9.25
CA ASN A 98 1.30 8.84 8.69
C ASN A 98 -0.06 8.67 9.37
N ALA A 99 -0.50 7.44 9.64
CA ALA A 99 -1.74 7.19 10.37
C ALA A 99 -1.69 7.73 11.81
N CYS A 100 -0.57 7.52 12.51
CA CYS A 100 -0.34 8.05 13.85
C CYS A 100 -0.36 9.59 13.86
N GLU A 101 0.38 10.21 12.94
CA GLU A 101 0.41 11.67 12.80
C GLU A 101 -0.99 12.23 12.55
N TRP A 102 -1.78 11.59 11.70
CA TRP A 102 -3.16 12.00 11.44
C TRP A 102 -4.02 11.96 12.72
N CYS A 103 -3.97 10.87 13.48
CA CYS A 103 -4.72 10.75 14.73
C CYS A 103 -4.31 11.82 15.76
N LEU A 104 -3.01 12.14 15.84
CA LEU A 104 -2.49 13.16 16.74
C LEU A 104 -2.90 14.58 16.32
N ARG A 105 -3.00 14.81 15.01
CA ARG A 105 -3.38 16.11 14.44
C ARG A 105 -4.89 16.35 14.45
N TRP A 106 -5.69 15.29 14.33
CA TRP A 106 -7.17 15.34 14.36
C TRP A 106 -7.77 14.37 15.39
N PRO A 107 -7.65 14.67 16.70
CA PRO A 107 -8.09 13.75 17.76
C PRO A 107 -9.59 13.45 17.81
N HIS A 108 -10.42 14.26 17.12
CA HIS A 108 -11.88 14.09 17.07
C HIS A 108 -12.42 13.67 15.69
N GLY A 109 -11.54 13.40 14.71
CA GLY A 109 -11.95 12.94 13.39
C GLY A 109 -12.71 13.96 12.53
N GLU A 110 -12.68 15.25 12.90
CA GLU A 110 -13.31 16.33 12.15
C GLU A 110 -12.44 16.81 10.99
N VAL A 111 -12.98 16.66 9.78
CA VAL A 111 -12.59 17.29 8.51
C VAL A 111 -13.85 17.63 7.73
#